data_AF-A0A7V9HQJ0-F1
#
_entry.id   AF-A0A7V9HQJ0-F1
#
_cell.length_a   1.000
_cell.length_b   1.000
_cell.length_c   1.000
_cell.angle_alpha   90.00
_cell.angle_beta   90.00
_cell.angle_gamma   90.00
#
_symmetry.space_group_name_H-M   'P 1'
#
loop_
_entity.id
_entity.type
_entity.pdbx_description
1 polymer ?
#
loop_
_entity_poly.entity_id
_entity_poly.type
_entity_poly.pdbx_seq_one_letter_code
_entity_poly.pdbx_strand_id
1 'polypeptide(L)'
;MERSHPENAEHARRPVTQGGTGPRRAGGMDPDKQAEPTAFLERRMPSSPFPPIADYAFLSDCHTGALVAPDGTVEWLCPPRFDSPSVFAALLDRSAGGWRFGPSNMGKPVGRRYEPGTNIVETTWMTPTGWMIVRDALVIGRWRSRESTKPSAHTRPPSDFDAHHVLV
;
A
#
# COMPACT_ATOMS: atom_id res chain seq x y z
N MET A 1 -29.96 55.15 23.99
CA MET A 1 -29.95 55.32 25.47
C MET A 1 -29.73 53.94 26.08
N GLU A 2 -28.86 53.73 27.06
CA GLU A 2 -27.67 54.48 27.46
C GLU A 2 -26.72 53.55 28.25
N ARG A 3 -25.46 53.99 28.40
CA ARG A 3 -24.31 53.53 29.22
C ARG A 3 -24.70 52.86 30.57
N SER A 4 -23.86 52.06 31.26
CA SER A 4 -22.39 52.15 31.45
C SER A 4 -21.81 50.91 32.16
N HIS A 5 -20.52 50.60 31.95
CA HIS A 5 -19.64 49.97 32.97
C HIS A 5 -19.27 51.02 34.05
N PRO A 6 -19.06 50.65 35.33
CA PRO A 6 -17.80 50.07 35.82
C PRO A 6 -18.04 48.93 36.86
N GLU A 7 -17.11 48.40 37.68
CA GLU A 7 -15.71 48.81 38.00
C GLU A 7 -14.76 47.60 38.29
N ASN A 8 -13.91 47.68 39.33
CA ASN A 8 -12.73 46.84 39.60
C ASN A 8 -12.68 46.36 41.08
N ALA A 9 -11.92 45.28 41.36
CA ALA A 9 -11.40 44.75 42.66
C ALA A 9 -11.52 43.20 42.69
N GLU A 10 -10.49 42.39 42.39
CA GLU A 10 -9.19 42.15 43.05
C GLU A 10 -9.25 41.32 44.36
N HIS A 11 -8.25 40.44 44.53
CA HIS A 11 -7.84 39.69 45.73
C HIS A 11 -8.62 38.44 46.21
N ALA A 12 -8.08 37.27 45.83
CA ALA A 12 -7.88 36.15 46.77
C ALA A 12 -6.69 35.25 46.32
N ARG A 13 -5.48 35.50 46.83
CA ARG A 13 -4.31 34.63 46.59
C ARG A 13 -4.40 33.38 47.48
N ARG A 14 -4.01 32.20 46.97
CA ARG A 14 -3.68 31.01 47.79
C ARG A 14 -2.25 30.55 47.48
N PRO A 15 -1.50 30.03 48.48
CA PRO A 15 -0.04 30.01 48.44
C PRO A 15 0.56 28.84 47.66
N VAL A 16 1.73 29.08 47.09
CA VAL A 16 2.64 28.06 46.56
C VAL A 16 3.33 27.35 47.73
N THR A 17 3.24 26.02 47.77
CA THR A 17 4.06 25.20 48.68
C THR A 17 5.32 24.73 47.94
N GLN A 18 6.49 25.15 48.40
CA GLN A 18 7.78 24.67 47.90
C GLN A 18 8.03 23.22 48.34
N GLY A 19 8.66 22.43 47.45
CA GLY A 19 9.03 21.04 47.73
C GLY A 19 10.36 20.63 47.10
N GLY A 20 11.45 20.82 47.86
CA GLY A 20 12.70 20.03 47.80
C GLY A 20 13.39 19.83 46.46
N THR A 21 14.36 20.70 46.12
CA THR A 21 15.34 20.45 45.06
C THR A 21 16.41 19.47 45.53
N GLY A 22 16.29 18.20 45.14
CA GLY A 22 17.35 17.19 45.29
C GLY A 22 17.84 16.71 43.91
N PRO A 23 19.16 16.47 43.70
CA PRO A 23 19.66 16.01 42.41
C PRO A 23 19.19 14.58 42.13
N ARG A 24 18.25 14.42 41.19
CA ARG A 24 17.90 13.09 40.68
C ARG A 24 19.11 12.54 39.93
N ARG A 25 19.71 11.48 40.48
CA ARG A 25 20.79 10.74 39.81
C ARG A 25 20.31 10.33 38.41
N ALA A 26 21.12 10.59 37.39
CA ALA A 26 20.89 10.01 36.08
C ALA A 26 20.96 8.48 36.22
N GLY A 27 19.86 7.79 35.94
CA GLY A 27 19.86 6.34 35.83
C GLY A 27 20.74 5.96 34.65
N GLY A 28 21.79 5.18 34.89
CA GLY A 28 22.67 4.72 33.83
C GLY A 28 21.89 3.91 32.80
N MET A 29 22.11 4.22 31.52
CA MET A 29 21.69 3.34 30.43
C MET A 29 22.56 2.08 30.51
N ASP A 30 21.94 0.94 30.78
CA ASP A 30 22.59 -0.36 30.73
C ASP A 30 22.86 -0.72 29.26
N PRO A 31 24.13 -0.80 28.81
CA PRO A 31 24.47 -1.04 27.41
C PRO A 31 24.15 -2.47 26.96
N ASP A 32 23.87 -3.40 27.88
CA ASP A 32 23.65 -4.82 27.59
C ASP A 32 22.15 -5.20 27.57
N LYS A 33 21.25 -4.22 27.71
CA LYS A 33 19.82 -4.39 27.38
C LYS A 33 19.61 -4.47 25.87
N GLN A 34 19.91 -5.64 25.33
CA GLN A 34 19.46 -6.06 24.01
C GLN A 34 17.94 -5.87 23.94
N ALA A 35 17.47 -5.12 22.95
CA ALA A 35 16.05 -4.86 22.77
C ALA A 35 15.37 -6.17 22.35
N GLU A 36 14.60 -6.77 23.27
CA GLU A 36 13.72 -7.91 23.00
C GLU A 36 12.93 -7.63 21.71
N PRO A 37 13.06 -8.46 20.66
CA PRO A 37 12.43 -8.18 19.37
C PRO A 37 10.91 -8.17 19.54
N THR A 38 10.31 -7.00 19.38
CA THR A 38 8.89 -6.77 19.68
C THR A 38 8.02 -7.78 18.94
N ALA A 39 7.31 -8.63 19.68
CA ALA A 39 6.57 -9.79 19.18
C ALA A 39 5.28 -9.44 18.41
N PHE A 40 5.42 -8.67 17.32
CA PHE A 40 4.34 -8.35 16.38
C PHE A 40 3.90 -9.54 15.51
N LEU A 41 4.68 -10.64 15.48
CA LEU A 41 4.58 -11.67 14.44
C LEU A 41 3.59 -12.82 14.70
N GLU A 42 3.13 -13.05 15.93
CA GLU A 42 2.35 -14.26 16.27
C GLU A 42 0.91 -14.02 16.73
N ARG A 43 0.28 -12.91 16.32
CA ARG A 43 -1.19 -12.88 16.32
C ARG A 43 -1.71 -13.68 15.13
N ARG A 44 -1.71 -15.01 15.27
CA ARG A 44 -2.30 -15.96 14.31
C ARG A 44 -3.82 -15.75 14.28
N MET A 45 -4.24 -14.76 13.50
CA MET A 45 -5.66 -14.44 13.27
C MET A 45 -6.38 -15.68 12.73
N PRO A 46 -7.70 -15.84 12.96
CA PRO A 46 -8.47 -16.88 12.29
C PRO A 46 -8.20 -16.82 10.78
N SER A 47 -8.09 -17.98 10.13
CA SER A 47 -7.69 -18.08 8.73
C SER A 47 -8.61 -17.25 7.85
N SER A 48 -8.12 -16.08 7.44
CA SER A 48 -8.83 -15.19 6.53
C SER A 48 -9.07 -15.93 5.21
N PRO A 49 -10.25 -15.79 4.58
CA PRO A 49 -10.46 -16.26 3.21
C PRO A 49 -9.61 -15.48 2.19
N PHE A 50 -8.98 -14.39 2.62
CA PHE A 50 -8.02 -13.59 1.86
C PHE A 50 -6.59 -14.02 2.21
N PRO A 51 -5.73 -14.34 1.22
CA PRO A 51 -4.29 -14.46 1.42
C PRO A 51 -3.71 -13.22 2.15
N PRO A 52 -2.64 -13.38 2.94
CA PRO A 52 -1.87 -12.24 3.45
C PRO A 52 -1.42 -11.30 2.33
N ILE A 53 -1.47 -9.99 2.55
CA ILE A 53 -1.11 -8.99 1.51
C ILE A 53 0.34 -9.16 1.01
N ALA A 54 1.26 -9.61 1.87
CA ALA A 54 2.64 -9.91 1.53
C ALA A 54 2.81 -11.12 0.60
N ASP A 55 1.80 -11.99 0.50
CA ASP A 55 1.80 -13.17 -0.37
C ASP A 55 1.28 -12.84 -1.78
N TYR A 56 0.91 -11.59 -2.09
CA TYR A 56 0.58 -11.18 -3.46
C TYR A 56 1.83 -10.77 -4.24
N ALA A 57 1.90 -11.18 -5.50
CA ALA A 57 2.88 -10.65 -6.43
C ALA A 57 2.29 -9.42 -7.14
N PHE A 58 3.07 -8.35 -7.21
CA PHE A 58 2.71 -7.07 -7.82
C PHE A 58 3.32 -6.95 -9.21
N LEU A 59 2.46 -6.64 -10.19
CA LEU A 59 2.84 -6.34 -11.58
C LEU A 59 2.50 -4.89 -11.91
N SER A 60 3.30 -4.22 -12.73
CA SER A 60 3.10 -2.82 -13.14
C SER A 60 3.68 -2.51 -14.52
N ASP A 61 2.97 -1.70 -15.31
CA ASP A 61 3.46 -1.08 -16.57
C ASP A 61 3.81 0.41 -16.39
N CYS A 62 4.02 0.84 -15.14
CA CYS A 62 4.17 2.23 -14.69
C CYS A 62 2.94 3.13 -14.88
N HIS A 63 1.82 2.62 -15.41
CA HIS A 63 0.56 3.36 -15.54
C HIS A 63 -0.52 2.76 -14.63
N THR A 64 -0.66 1.43 -14.64
CA THR A 64 -1.54 0.61 -13.79
C THR A 64 -0.74 -0.44 -13.04
N GLY A 65 -1.36 -1.06 -12.04
CA GLY A 65 -0.86 -2.26 -11.36
C GLY A 65 -1.86 -3.41 -11.35
N ALA A 66 -1.36 -4.61 -11.13
CA ALA A 66 -2.13 -5.82 -10.88
C ALA A 66 -1.56 -6.58 -9.66
N LEU A 67 -2.41 -7.36 -8.99
CA LEU A 67 -2.01 -8.25 -7.90
C LEU A 67 -2.39 -9.69 -8.21
N VAL A 68 -1.39 -10.57 -8.12
CA VAL A 68 -1.50 -12.00 -8.40
C VAL A 68 -1.42 -12.78 -7.08
N ALA A 69 -2.47 -13.50 -6.75
CA ALA A 69 -2.59 -14.34 -5.56
C ALA A 69 -1.62 -15.55 -5.61
N PRO A 70 -1.33 -16.19 -4.47
CA PRO A 70 -0.40 -17.34 -4.39
C PRO A 70 -0.74 -18.55 -5.27
N ASP A 71 -1.99 -18.64 -5.74
CA ASP A 71 -2.48 -19.70 -6.61
C ASP A 71 -2.40 -19.34 -8.12
N GLY A 72 -1.85 -18.17 -8.46
CA GLY A 72 -1.77 -17.67 -9.84
C GLY A 72 -3.02 -16.92 -10.32
N THR A 73 -3.99 -16.62 -9.44
CA THR A 73 -5.16 -15.80 -9.80
C THR A 73 -4.82 -14.31 -9.78
N VAL A 74 -5.07 -13.59 -10.87
CA VAL A 74 -5.11 -12.12 -10.91
C VAL A 74 -6.38 -11.66 -10.19
N GLU A 75 -6.23 -11.14 -8.97
CA GLU A 75 -7.35 -10.73 -8.10
C GLU A 75 -7.60 -9.21 -8.07
N TRP A 76 -6.67 -8.43 -8.63
CA TRP A 76 -6.77 -6.98 -8.75
C TRP A 76 -6.14 -6.48 -10.04
N LEU A 77 -6.80 -5.55 -10.74
CA LEU A 77 -6.29 -4.89 -11.96
C LEU A 77 -7.11 -3.60 -12.23
N CYS A 78 -6.46 -2.44 -12.38
CA CYS A 78 -7.12 -1.13 -12.58
C CYS A 78 -6.73 -0.44 -13.91
N PRO A 79 -7.18 -0.90 -15.08
CA PRO A 79 -6.79 -0.29 -16.35
C PRO A 79 -7.54 1.03 -16.60
N PRO A 80 -6.94 2.03 -17.26
CA PRO A 80 -5.54 2.12 -17.70
C PRO A 80 -4.60 2.79 -16.67
N ARG A 81 -5.05 3.05 -15.44
CA ARG A 81 -4.32 3.86 -14.44
C ARG A 81 -4.65 3.40 -13.01
N PHE A 82 -3.71 3.52 -12.08
CA PHE A 82 -3.89 3.08 -10.68
C PHE A 82 -5.18 3.54 -9.98
N ASP A 83 -5.71 4.72 -10.32
CA ASP A 83 -6.94 5.30 -9.75
C ASP A 83 -8.18 5.16 -10.66
N SER A 84 -8.14 4.23 -11.63
CA SER A 84 -9.34 3.77 -12.35
C SER A 84 -10.13 2.72 -11.55
N PRO A 85 -11.43 2.54 -11.86
CA PRO A 85 -12.19 1.37 -11.42
C PRO A 85 -11.46 0.06 -11.76
N SER A 86 -11.53 -0.91 -10.84
CA SER A 86 -10.91 -2.22 -11.00
C SER A 86 -11.77 -3.16 -11.85
N VAL A 87 -11.12 -3.99 -12.68
CA VAL A 87 -11.79 -5.08 -13.44
C VAL A 87 -11.97 -6.33 -12.57
N PHE A 88 -11.04 -6.55 -11.64
CA PHE A 88 -11.08 -7.61 -10.63
C PHE A 88 -10.94 -6.99 -9.25
N ALA A 89 -11.71 -7.45 -8.27
CA ALA A 89 -11.64 -6.98 -6.89
C ALA A 89 -11.71 -8.12 -5.85
N ALA A 90 -11.34 -9.34 -6.22
CA ALA A 90 -11.22 -10.49 -5.31
C ALA A 90 -10.40 -10.20 -4.03
N LEU A 91 -9.44 -9.26 -4.10
CA LEU A 91 -8.70 -8.75 -2.93
C LEU A 91 -9.60 -8.13 -1.83
N LEU A 92 -10.73 -7.52 -2.19
CA LEU A 92 -11.67 -6.87 -1.26
C LEU A 92 -12.93 -7.70 -1.01
N ASP A 93 -13.43 -8.39 -2.05
CA ASP A 93 -14.58 -9.28 -1.99
C ASP A 93 -14.32 -10.48 -2.90
N ARG A 94 -14.27 -11.68 -2.32
CA ARG A 94 -14.00 -12.96 -3.04
C ARG A 94 -14.98 -13.23 -4.19
N SER A 95 -16.16 -12.59 -4.21
CA SER A 95 -17.14 -12.67 -5.31
C SER A 95 -16.91 -11.68 -6.45
N ALA A 96 -16.11 -10.63 -6.23
CA ALA A 96 -15.88 -9.54 -7.19
C ALA A 96 -14.85 -9.86 -8.29
N GLY A 97 -14.78 -11.14 -8.68
CA GLY A 97 -14.06 -11.62 -9.86
C GLY A 97 -12.53 -11.69 -9.73
N GLY A 98 -11.97 -12.60 -10.52
CA GLY A 98 -10.54 -12.77 -10.74
C GLY A 98 -10.32 -13.62 -11.98
N TRP A 99 -9.11 -13.63 -12.52
CA TRP A 99 -8.76 -14.43 -13.70
C TRP A 99 -7.50 -15.25 -13.43
N ARG A 100 -7.51 -16.54 -13.81
CA ARG A 100 -6.40 -17.45 -13.59
C ARG A 100 -6.15 -18.27 -14.84
N PHE A 101 -4.88 -18.40 -15.22
CA PHE A 101 -4.42 -19.39 -16.20
C PHE A 101 -3.58 -20.46 -15.50
N GLY A 102 -3.97 -21.72 -15.66
CA GLY A 102 -3.31 -22.83 -14.95
C GLY A 102 -4.08 -24.15 -15.10
N PRO A 103 -3.55 -25.24 -14.54
CA PRO A 103 -4.23 -26.54 -14.55
C PRO A 103 -5.49 -26.50 -13.67
N SER A 104 -6.62 -26.98 -14.21
CA SER A 104 -7.95 -26.88 -13.59
C SER A 104 -8.09 -27.64 -12.28
N ASN A 105 -7.36 -28.76 -12.13
CA ASN A 105 -7.56 -29.72 -11.05
C ASN A 105 -6.47 -29.61 -9.95
N MET A 106 -5.80 -28.45 -9.83
CA MET A 106 -4.71 -28.22 -8.87
C MET A 106 -4.99 -26.97 -8.04
N GLY A 107 -5.03 -27.12 -6.71
CA GLY A 107 -5.31 -26.00 -5.80
C GLY A 107 -4.15 -25.02 -5.61
N LYS A 108 -2.90 -25.47 -5.75
CA LYS A 108 -1.69 -24.68 -5.43
C LYS A 108 -0.54 -24.98 -6.40
N PRO A 109 0.22 -23.96 -6.87
CA PRO A 109 1.46 -24.18 -7.61
C PRO A 109 2.57 -24.73 -6.71
N VAL A 110 3.59 -25.35 -7.31
CA VAL A 110 4.76 -25.90 -6.60
C VAL A 110 5.71 -24.80 -6.13
N GLY A 111 5.81 -23.73 -6.91
CA GLY A 111 6.62 -22.57 -6.56
C GLY A 111 6.25 -21.37 -7.40
N ARG A 112 6.63 -20.19 -6.93
CA ARG A 112 6.47 -18.91 -7.64
C ARG A 112 7.63 -17.99 -7.28
N ARG A 113 8.14 -17.24 -8.25
CA ARG A 113 9.24 -16.28 -8.09
C ARG A 113 9.07 -15.12 -9.06
N TYR A 114 9.74 -13.99 -8.81
CA TYR A 114 10.04 -13.06 -9.89
C TYR A 114 11.20 -13.59 -10.72
N GLU A 115 11.13 -13.40 -12.03
CA GLU A 115 12.26 -13.63 -12.93
C GLU A 115 13.35 -12.58 -12.63
N PRO A 116 14.60 -12.97 -12.33
CA PRO A 116 15.63 -12.05 -11.84
C PRO A 116 15.82 -10.81 -12.72
N GLY A 117 15.82 -9.63 -12.10
CA GLY A 117 15.99 -8.34 -12.79
C GLY A 117 14.75 -7.86 -13.57
N THR A 118 13.59 -8.49 -13.40
CA THR A 118 12.34 -8.12 -14.10
C THR A 118 11.16 -7.97 -13.14
N ASN A 119 10.07 -7.39 -13.64
CA ASN A 119 8.75 -7.45 -12.99
C ASN A 119 7.85 -8.51 -13.67
N ILE A 120 8.42 -9.67 -14.00
CA ILE A 120 7.69 -10.84 -14.50
C ILE A 120 7.58 -11.86 -13.36
N VAL A 121 6.39 -12.38 -13.13
CA VAL A 121 6.12 -13.42 -12.13
C VAL A 121 6.07 -14.77 -12.82
N GLU A 122 6.95 -15.69 -12.44
CA GLU A 122 6.93 -17.07 -12.89
C GLU A 122 6.23 -17.95 -11.85
N THR A 123 5.17 -18.65 -12.27
CA THR A 123 4.40 -19.59 -11.46
C THR A 123 4.55 -21.00 -12.03
N THR A 124 5.14 -21.92 -11.24
CA THR A 124 5.46 -23.28 -11.66
C THR A 124 4.44 -24.29 -11.14
N TRP A 125 3.86 -25.04 -12.08
CA TRP A 125 2.87 -26.08 -11.85
C TRP A 125 3.44 -27.46 -12.15
N MET A 126 3.13 -28.43 -11.29
CA MET A 126 3.39 -29.85 -11.52
C MET A 126 2.04 -30.57 -11.55
N THR A 127 1.83 -31.40 -12.56
CA THR A 127 0.64 -32.23 -12.74
C THR A 127 1.06 -33.71 -12.76
N PRO A 128 0.13 -34.67 -12.62
CA PRO A 128 0.45 -36.08 -12.76
C PRO A 128 1.05 -36.48 -14.12
N THR A 129 0.86 -35.64 -15.15
CA THR A 129 1.27 -35.89 -16.54
C THR A 129 2.47 -35.06 -17.00
N GLY A 130 2.97 -34.12 -16.19
CA GLY A 130 4.07 -33.24 -16.58
C GLY A 130 4.17 -31.98 -15.73
N TRP A 131 4.79 -30.93 -16.26
CA TRP A 131 4.91 -29.64 -15.60
C TRP A 131 4.63 -28.50 -16.58
N MET A 132 4.23 -27.35 -16.05
CA MET A 132 3.95 -26.13 -16.82
C MET A 132 4.47 -24.92 -16.06
N ILE A 133 4.98 -23.94 -16.79
CA ILE A 133 5.34 -22.63 -16.25
C ILE A 133 4.40 -21.58 -16.85
N VAL A 134 3.78 -20.78 -15.99
CA VAL A 134 3.01 -19.59 -16.37
C VAL A 134 3.87 -18.37 -16.05
N ARG A 135 3.92 -17.40 -16.96
CA ARG A 135 4.62 -16.12 -16.77
C ARG A 135 3.63 -14.98 -16.90
N ASP A 136 3.39 -14.29 -15.79
CA ASP A 136 2.49 -13.14 -15.70
C ASP A 136 3.29 -11.84 -15.74
N ALA A 137 2.89 -10.92 -16.61
CA ALA A 137 3.55 -9.63 -16.81
C ALA A 137 2.56 -8.58 -17.31
N LEU A 138 2.77 -7.32 -16.92
CA LEU A 138 2.17 -6.18 -17.61
C LEU A 138 3.20 -5.59 -18.58
N VAL A 139 2.80 -5.42 -19.84
CA VAL A 139 3.68 -4.86 -20.88
C VAL A 139 3.40 -3.38 -21.06
N ILE A 140 4.46 -2.57 -21.17
CA ILE A 140 4.34 -1.14 -21.48
C ILE A 140 3.73 -1.01 -22.88
N GLY A 141 2.47 -0.57 -22.93
CA GLY A 141 1.78 -0.29 -24.19
C GLY A 141 2.43 0.87 -24.95
N ARG A 142 2.06 1.03 -26.23
CA ARG A 142 2.47 2.22 -27.00
C ARG A 142 2.09 3.49 -26.23
N TRP A 143 3.04 4.41 -26.08
CA TRP A 143 2.79 5.74 -25.55
C TRP A 143 1.68 6.41 -26.38
N ARG A 144 0.48 6.50 -25.81
CA ARG A 144 -0.63 7.21 -26.44
C ARG A 144 -0.41 8.69 -26.20
N SER A 145 -0.14 9.43 -27.28
CA SER A 145 -0.35 10.88 -27.28
C SER A 145 -1.74 11.16 -26.74
N ARG A 146 -1.85 12.14 -25.85
CA ARG A 146 -3.07 12.41 -25.09
C ARG A 146 -4.06 13.25 -25.92
N GLU A 147 -4.47 12.71 -27.07
CA GLU A 147 -5.45 13.30 -27.98
C GLU A 147 -6.88 13.16 -27.43
N SER A 148 -7.10 13.75 -26.25
CA SER A 148 -8.43 13.90 -25.68
C SER A 148 -8.52 15.26 -24.99
N THR A 149 -9.33 16.13 -25.56
CA THR A 149 -9.52 17.56 -25.22
C THR A 149 -10.26 17.77 -23.89
N LYS A 150 -9.89 17.02 -22.85
CA LYS A 150 -10.33 17.24 -21.46
C LYS A 150 -9.13 17.08 -20.51
N PRO A 151 -8.61 18.19 -19.95
CA PRO A 151 -7.72 18.14 -18.80
C PRO A 151 -8.44 17.42 -17.65
N SER A 152 -7.89 16.30 -17.17
CA SER A 152 -8.28 15.77 -15.86
C SER A 152 -7.62 16.66 -14.81
N ALA A 153 -8.42 17.31 -13.97
CA ALA A 153 -7.91 18.26 -12.98
C ALA A 153 -6.91 17.56 -12.03
N HIS A 154 -5.64 17.97 -12.16
CA HIS A 154 -4.47 17.58 -11.35
C HIS A 154 -3.95 16.12 -11.49
N THR A 155 -2.69 15.94 -11.03
CA THR A 155 -1.93 14.68 -10.89
C THR A 155 -0.85 14.36 -11.96
N ARG A 156 -0.27 15.37 -12.61
CA ARG A 156 1.13 15.29 -13.10
C ARG A 156 1.74 16.70 -13.19
N PRO A 157 3.04 16.89 -12.90
CA PRO A 157 3.77 18.00 -13.49
C PRO A 157 3.60 17.98 -15.01
N PRO A 158 3.45 19.14 -15.68
CA PRO A 158 3.46 19.20 -17.13
C PRO A 158 4.70 18.47 -17.69
N SER A 159 4.53 17.74 -18.79
CA SER A 159 5.70 17.27 -19.55
C SER A 159 6.42 18.47 -20.16
N ASP A 160 7.68 18.32 -20.57
CA ASP A 160 8.47 19.44 -21.10
C ASP A 160 7.82 20.11 -22.35
N PHE A 161 6.87 19.41 -23.01
CA PHE A 161 6.07 19.91 -24.12
C PHE A 161 4.79 20.66 -23.72
N ASP A 162 4.29 20.48 -22.50
CA ASP A 162 3.10 21.18 -21.97
C ASP A 162 3.43 22.62 -21.50
N ALA A 163 4.70 23.01 -21.46
CA ALA A 163 5.17 24.31 -20.97
C ALA A 163 4.94 25.50 -21.92
N HIS A 164 4.42 25.27 -23.14
CA HIS A 164 4.38 26.26 -24.22
C HIS A 164 3.51 27.51 -24.00
N HIS A 165 2.75 27.60 -22.91
CA HIS A 165 1.83 28.72 -22.63
C HIS A 165 1.88 29.27 -21.19
N VAL A 166 2.96 29.03 -20.44
CA VAL A 166 3.09 29.50 -19.03
C VAL A 166 4.22 30.53 -18.86
N LEU A 167 4.15 31.64 -19.62
CA LEU A 167 4.74 32.93 -19.24
C LEU A 167 3.90 34.08 -19.81
N VAL A 168 3.42 34.93 -18.91
CA VAL A 168 3.23 36.39 -19.09
C VAL A 168 3.90 37.05 -17.90
#